data_AF-A0A8J4VCT6-F1
#
_entry.id   AF-A0A8J4VCT6-F1
#
_cell.length_a   1.000
_cell.length_b   1.000
_cell.length_c   1.000
_cell.angle_alpha   90.00
_cell.angle_beta   90.00
_cell.angle_gamma   90.00
#
_symmetry.space_group_name_H-M   'P 1'
#
loop_
_entity.id
_entity.type
_entity.pdbx_description
1 polymer ?
#
loop_
_entity_poly.entity_id
_entity_poly.type
_entity_poly.pdbx_seq_one_letter_code
_entity_poly.pdbx_strand_id
1 'polypeptide(L)'
;MGLGISTLIGLKATVLFLSFAYLRNSDLTLLSLPFLYASLVDFLVSIASLPSIDLPLLLGKNPDGTFPIWSKIMFSPYLNFVRGFSALRRLKSGEDPYSEVSEGLYVGGWPYSPDKLPPGNPAVIDCTCELPRMLEFSGHAYLCIPAWDTRAPKPADIATAVRWACRKRA
;
A
#
# COMPACT_ATOMS: atom_id res chain seq x y z
N MET A 1 19.07 -5.01 9.90
CA MET A 1 18.27 -4.80 8.68
C MET A 1 16.87 -5.31 8.97
N GLY A 2 15.84 -4.48 8.81
CA GLY A 2 14.45 -4.88 9.06
C GLY A 2 14.01 -5.99 8.09
N LEU A 3 13.02 -6.79 8.50
CA LEU A 3 12.39 -7.79 7.64
C LEU A 3 11.73 -7.06 6.45
N GLY A 4 12.18 -7.34 5.22
CA GLY A 4 11.60 -6.73 4.02
C GLY A 4 10.17 -7.21 3.78
N ILE A 5 9.37 -6.40 3.07
CA ILE A 5 7.97 -6.72 2.77
C ILE A 5 7.81 -8.11 2.12
N SER A 6 8.72 -8.49 1.21
CA SER A 6 8.69 -9.78 0.54
C SER A 6 8.79 -10.94 1.53
N THR A 7 9.69 -10.86 2.51
CA THR A 7 9.84 -11.93 3.52
C THR A 7 8.66 -11.97 4.49
N LEU A 8 8.17 -10.81 4.94
CA LEU A 8 7.02 -10.73 5.83
C LEU A 8 5.77 -11.34 5.20
N ILE A 9 5.47 -10.95 3.96
CA ILE A 9 4.30 -11.42 3.23
C ILE A 9 4.46 -12.88 2.80
N GLY A 10 5.66 -13.33 2.44
CA GLY A 10 5.93 -14.76 2.15
C GLY A 10 5.73 -15.66 3.37
N LEU A 11 6.11 -15.21 4.57
CA LEU A 11 5.85 -15.95 5.80
C LEU A 11 4.34 -16.02 6.10
N LYS A 12 3.63 -14.89 5.97
CA LYS A 12 2.16 -14.83 6.08
C LYS A 12 1.48 -15.79 5.10
N ALA A 13 1.92 -15.78 3.83
CA ALA A 13 1.39 -16.66 2.78
C ALA A 13 1.56 -18.14 3.15
N THR A 14 2.72 -18.50 3.71
CA THR A 14 3.05 -19.85 4.16
C THR A 14 2.14 -20.30 5.31
N VAL A 15 1.96 -19.45 6.32
CA VAL A 15 1.06 -19.74 7.46
C VAL A 15 -0.38 -19.93 6.97
N LEU A 16 -0.86 -19.09 6.05
CA LEU A 16 -2.20 -19.23 5.47
C LEU A 16 -2.35 -20.52 4.66
N PHE A 17 -1.30 -20.94 3.92
CA PHE A 17 -1.31 -22.20 3.19
C PHE A 17 -1.38 -23.41 4.13
N LEU A 18 -0.62 -23.39 5.23
CA LEU A 18 -0.66 -24.45 6.24
C LEU A 18 -2.02 -24.52 6.93
N SER A 19 -2.63 -23.37 7.25
CA SER A 19 -3.99 -23.29 7.78
C SER A 19 -5.01 -23.87 6.79
N PHE A 20 -4.88 -23.58 5.49
CA PHE A 20 -5.70 -24.22 4.46
C PHE A 20 -5.55 -25.74 4.48
N ALA A 21 -4.31 -26.25 4.46
CA ALA A 21 -4.05 -27.69 4.45
C ALA A 21 -4.64 -28.38 5.69
N TYR A 22 -4.50 -27.77 6.87
CA TYR A 22 -5.05 -28.27 8.12
C TYR A 22 -6.59 -28.31 8.11
N LEU A 23 -7.25 -27.21 7.72
CA LEU A 23 -8.70 -27.14 7.65
C LEU A 23 -9.29 -28.10 6.61
N ARG A 24 -8.62 -28.24 5.47
CA ARG A 24 -9.01 -29.19 4.42
C ARG A 24 -8.92 -30.63 4.89
N ASN A 25 -7.89 -30.98 5.65
CA ASN A 25 -7.73 -32.32 6.25
C ASN A 25 -8.72 -32.60 7.40
N SER A 26 -9.36 -31.56 7.94
CA SER A 26 -10.38 -31.65 8.99
C SER A 26 -11.82 -31.61 8.41
N ASP A 27 -11.98 -31.87 7.11
CA ASP A 27 -13.23 -31.81 6.34
C ASP A 27 -13.93 -30.43 6.29
N LEU A 28 -13.29 -29.36 6.80
CA LEU A 28 -13.79 -27.98 6.79
C LEU A 28 -13.48 -27.26 5.45
N THR A 29 -13.86 -27.90 4.35
CA THR A 29 -13.46 -27.49 2.99
C THR A 29 -13.87 -26.06 2.65
N LEU A 30 -15.13 -25.70 2.88
CA LEU A 30 -15.64 -24.37 2.51
C LEU A 30 -14.91 -23.26 3.28
N LEU A 31 -14.61 -23.49 4.55
CA LEU A 31 -13.87 -22.56 5.41
C LEU A 31 -12.39 -22.45 5.00
N SER A 32 -11.82 -23.47 4.36
CA SER A 32 -10.43 -23.50 3.93
C SER A 32 -10.16 -22.62 2.69
N LEU A 33 -11.16 -22.42 1.81
CA LEU A 33 -10.96 -21.73 0.52
C LEU A 33 -10.46 -20.27 0.65
N PRO A 34 -10.97 -19.44 1.57
CA PRO A 34 -10.43 -18.08 1.78
C PRO A 34 -8.95 -18.08 2.18
N PHE A 35 -8.47 -19.08 2.93
CA PHE A 35 -7.06 -19.19 3.32
C PHE A 35 -6.17 -19.51 2.12
N LEU A 36 -6.62 -20.42 1.25
CA LEU A 36 -5.91 -20.71 0.00
C LEU A 36 -5.86 -19.47 -0.89
N TYR A 37 -7.00 -18.80 -1.07
CA TYR A 37 -7.08 -17.59 -1.88
C TYR A 37 -6.13 -16.49 -1.37
N ALA A 38 -6.19 -16.19 -0.06
CA ALA A 38 -5.30 -15.21 0.55
C ALA A 38 -3.81 -15.61 0.45
N SER A 39 -3.49 -16.89 0.64
CA SER A 39 -2.14 -17.43 0.51
C SER A 39 -1.57 -17.24 -0.90
N LEU A 40 -2.33 -17.61 -1.94
CA LEU A 40 -1.88 -17.47 -3.34
C LEU A 40 -1.64 -16.00 -3.71
N VAL A 41 -2.54 -15.11 -3.27
CA VAL A 41 -2.38 -13.67 -3.47
C VAL A 41 -1.14 -13.15 -2.75
N ASP A 42 -0.91 -13.53 -1.49
CA ASP A 42 0.25 -13.10 -0.72
C ASP A 42 1.56 -13.67 -1.30
N PHE A 43 1.59 -14.90 -1.82
CA PHE A 43 2.76 -15.43 -2.53
C PHE A 43 3.08 -14.60 -3.78
N LEU A 44 2.07 -14.24 -4.57
CA LEU A 44 2.25 -13.40 -5.74
C LEU A 44 2.83 -12.03 -5.37
N VAL A 45 2.30 -11.40 -4.32
CA VAL A 45 2.80 -10.10 -3.82
C VAL A 45 4.20 -10.22 -3.22
N SER A 46 4.48 -11.30 -2.49
CA SER A 46 5.81 -11.59 -1.94
C SER A 46 6.86 -11.70 -3.04
N ILE A 47 6.54 -12.38 -4.14
CA ILE A 47 7.43 -12.51 -5.30
C ILE A 47 7.58 -11.16 -6.00
N ALA A 48 6.49 -10.45 -6.29
CA ALA A 48 6.52 -9.17 -6.98
C ALA A 48 7.25 -8.06 -6.20
N SER A 49 7.38 -8.20 -4.88
CA SER A 49 8.09 -7.26 -4.02
C SER A 49 9.55 -7.68 -3.71
N LEU A 50 10.02 -8.80 -4.26
CA LEU A 50 11.44 -9.16 -4.21
C LEU A 50 12.28 -8.03 -4.82
N PRO A 51 13.45 -7.68 -4.23
CA PRO A 51 14.26 -6.58 -4.74
C PRO A 51 14.76 -6.78 -6.18
N SER A 52 14.88 -8.02 -6.63
CA SER A 52 15.26 -8.35 -8.00
C SER A 52 14.10 -8.25 -9.01
N ILE A 53 12.85 -8.21 -8.55
CA ILE A 53 11.65 -8.14 -9.40
C ILE A 53 11.04 -6.74 -9.35
N ASP A 54 10.81 -6.21 -8.14
CA ASP A 54 10.34 -4.84 -7.87
C ASP A 54 9.24 -4.36 -8.84
N LEU A 55 8.09 -5.04 -8.79
CA LEU A 55 6.93 -4.77 -9.66
C LEU A 55 5.77 -4.13 -8.87
N PRO A 56 5.88 -2.85 -8.44
CA PRO A 56 4.83 -2.18 -7.67
C PRO A 56 3.55 -1.91 -8.48
N LEU A 57 3.60 -2.05 -9.81
CA LEU A 57 2.45 -1.94 -10.69
C LEU A 57 1.51 -3.16 -10.63
N LEU A 58 1.90 -4.25 -9.97
CA LEU A 58 1.12 -5.48 -9.86
C LEU A 58 -0.33 -5.22 -9.42
N LEU A 59 -0.52 -4.34 -8.44
CA LEU A 59 -1.83 -4.06 -7.85
C LEU A 59 -2.70 -3.17 -8.77
N GLY A 60 -2.18 -2.70 -9.91
CA GLY A 60 -2.96 -1.92 -10.87
C GLY A 60 -3.45 -0.59 -10.33
N LYS A 61 -2.75 0.01 -9.37
CA LYS A 61 -3.08 1.33 -8.83
C LYS A 61 -2.89 2.38 -9.91
N ASN A 62 -3.94 3.17 -10.16
CA ASN A 62 -3.93 4.22 -11.17
C ASN A 62 -3.06 5.41 -10.75
N PRO A 63 -2.61 6.26 -11.69
CA PRO A 63 -1.88 7.49 -11.37
C PRO A 63 -2.64 8.46 -10.45
N ASP A 64 -3.97 8.38 -10.44
CA ASP A 64 -4.84 9.15 -9.55
C ASP A 64 -5.06 8.49 -8.17
N GLY A 65 -4.35 7.38 -7.89
CA GLY A 65 -4.37 6.66 -6.63
C GLY A 65 -5.58 5.73 -6.43
N THR A 66 -6.46 5.61 -7.43
CA THR A 66 -7.60 4.70 -7.37
C THR A 66 -7.21 3.27 -7.76
N PHE A 67 -7.99 2.29 -7.29
CA PHE A 67 -7.88 0.91 -7.76
C PHE A 67 -9.06 0.53 -8.66
N PRO A 68 -8.81 -0.16 -9.78
CA PRO A 68 -9.88 -0.76 -10.57
C PRO A 68 -10.58 -1.88 -9.79
N ILE A 69 -11.83 -2.18 -10.15
CA ILE A 69 -12.67 -3.15 -9.42
C ILE A 69 -12.02 -4.54 -9.40
N TRP A 70 -11.44 -4.99 -10.52
CA TRP A 70 -10.78 -6.29 -10.60
C TRP A 70 -9.64 -6.41 -9.59
N SER A 71 -8.86 -5.33 -9.38
CA SER A 71 -7.75 -5.32 -8.43
C SER A 71 -8.27 -5.37 -7.00
N LYS A 72 -9.31 -4.59 -6.69
CA LYS A 72 -9.95 -4.61 -5.37
C LYS A 72 -10.45 -6.01 -5.02
N ILE A 73 -11.05 -6.72 -5.98
CA ILE A 73 -11.52 -8.09 -5.77
C ILE A 73 -10.32 -9.01 -5.60
N MET A 74 -9.45 -9.11 -6.61
CA MET A 74 -8.36 -10.09 -6.69
C MET A 74 -7.31 -9.92 -5.59
N PHE A 75 -6.99 -8.69 -5.19
CA PHE A 75 -6.01 -8.41 -4.14
C PHE A 75 -6.66 -8.06 -2.80
N SER A 76 -7.98 -8.23 -2.64
CA SER A 76 -8.68 -7.89 -1.38
C SER A 76 -8.03 -8.45 -0.11
N PRO A 77 -7.52 -9.70 -0.05
CA PRO A 77 -6.94 -10.22 1.19
C PRO A 77 -5.67 -9.45 1.58
N TYR A 78 -4.86 -9.09 0.60
CA TYR A 78 -3.64 -8.32 0.81
C TYR A 78 -3.94 -6.85 1.13
N LEU A 79 -4.78 -6.20 0.31
CA LEU A 79 -5.12 -4.77 0.48
C LEU A 79 -5.80 -4.51 1.82
N ASN A 80 -6.71 -5.38 2.27
CA ASN A 80 -7.36 -5.26 3.57
C ASN A 80 -6.37 -5.49 4.72
N PHE A 81 -5.45 -6.45 4.57
CA PHE A 81 -4.37 -6.67 5.54
C PHE A 81 -3.49 -5.43 5.72
N VAL A 82 -3.02 -4.82 4.63
CA VAL A 82 -2.17 -3.61 4.69
C VAL A 82 -2.90 -2.44 5.34
N ARG A 83 -4.20 -2.24 5.02
CA ARG A 83 -5.02 -1.20 5.66
C ARG A 83 -5.16 -1.42 7.16
N GLY A 84 -5.46 -2.65 7.58
CA GLY A 84 -5.58 -3.02 8.98
C GLY A 84 -4.25 -2.86 9.72
N PHE A 85 -3.14 -3.32 9.12
CA PHE A 85 -1.80 -3.17 9.67
C PHE A 85 -1.39 -1.71 9.82
N SER A 86 -1.69 -0.88 8.82
CA SER A 86 -1.47 0.57 8.84
C SER A 86 -2.27 1.24 9.97
N ALA A 87 -3.54 0.87 10.16
CA ALA A 87 -4.36 1.36 11.27
C ALA A 87 -3.81 0.94 12.64
N LEU A 88 -3.43 -0.33 12.80
CA LEU A 88 -2.83 -0.85 14.03
C LEU A 88 -1.52 -0.15 14.38
N ARG A 89 -0.66 0.09 13.38
CA ARG A 89 0.61 0.79 13.55
C ARG A 89 0.39 2.22 14.04
N ARG A 90 -0.57 2.94 13.48
CA ARG A 90 -0.94 4.30 13.93
C ARG A 90 -1.45 4.33 15.37
N LEU A 91 -2.32 3.38 15.73
CA LEU A 91 -2.83 3.27 17.11
C LEU A 91 -1.72 3.05 18.13
N LYS A 92 -0.63 2.39 17.72
CA LYS A 92 0.51 2.10 18.59
C LYS A 92 1.59 3.19 18.57
N SER A 93 1.83 3.87 17.44
CA SER A 93 2.94 4.81 17.32
C SER A 93 2.69 6.13 18.04
N GLY A 94 1.45 6.62 18.03
CA GLY A 94 1.14 7.97 18.53
C GLY A 94 1.81 9.10 17.74
N GLU A 95 2.38 8.79 16.58
CA GLU A 95 3.01 9.76 15.69
C GLU A 95 1.97 10.66 15.05
N ASP A 96 2.34 11.93 14.84
CA ASP A 96 1.51 12.85 14.08
C ASP A 96 1.29 12.33 12.65
N PRO A 97 0.11 12.58 12.05
CA PRO A 97 -0.21 12.06 10.72
C PRO A 97 0.75 12.54 9.62
N TYR A 98 1.29 13.75 9.81
CA TYR A 98 2.26 14.40 8.96
C TYR A 98 3.10 15.40 9.77
N SER A 99 4.24 15.80 9.22
CA SER A 99 5.08 16.89 9.73
C SER A 99 5.52 17.79 8.58
N GLU A 100 5.65 19.09 8.85
CA GLU A 100 6.22 20.04 7.90
C GLU A 100 7.75 19.89 7.91
N VAL A 101 8.33 19.58 6.76
CA VAL A 101 9.79 19.36 6.60
C VAL A 101 10.49 20.57 5.99
N SER A 102 9.73 21.43 5.31
CA SER A 102 10.14 22.70 4.71
C SER A 102 8.87 23.52 4.48
N GLU A 103 8.99 24.84 4.33
CA GLU A 103 7.83 25.73 4.17
C GLU A 103 6.89 25.24 3.04
N GLY A 104 5.67 24.88 3.43
CA GLY A 104 4.63 24.37 2.53
C GLY A 104 4.85 22.94 2.01
N LEU A 105 5.82 22.21 2.57
CA LEU A 105 6.14 20.83 2.22
C LEU A 105 5.99 19.91 3.44
N TYR A 106 5.08 18.95 3.31
CA TYR A 106 4.72 18.03 4.36
C TYR A 106 5.08 16.59 3.98
N VAL A 107 5.49 15.80 4.97
CA VAL A 107 5.72 14.36 4.83
C VAL A 107 4.91 13.65 5.91
N GLY A 108 4.22 12.59 5.54
CA GLY A 108 3.35 11.87 6.46
C GLY A 108 2.98 10.48 5.99
N GLY A 109 2.21 9.80 6.83
CA GLY A 109 1.63 8.50 6.50
C GLY A 109 0.44 8.65 5.54
N TRP A 110 -0.15 7.52 5.17
CA TRP A 110 -1.37 7.52 4.36
C TRP A 110 -2.53 8.23 5.08
N PRO A 111 -3.10 9.31 4.50
CA PRO A 111 -4.19 10.06 5.11
C PRO A 111 -5.50 9.28 4.95
N TYR A 112 -5.99 8.71 6.04
CA TYR A 112 -7.23 7.92 6.03
C TYR A 112 -8.49 8.76 6.21
N SER A 113 -8.35 10.07 6.43
CA SER A 113 -9.43 11.04 6.57
C SER A 113 -8.94 12.47 6.28
N PRO A 114 -9.82 13.45 6.02
CA PRO A 114 -9.42 14.81 5.60
C PRO A 114 -8.70 15.61 6.68
N ASP A 115 -9.00 15.36 7.96
CA ASP A 115 -8.30 15.97 9.10
C ASP A 115 -6.84 15.47 9.25
N LYS A 116 -6.47 14.45 8.48
CA LYS A 116 -5.11 13.89 8.43
C LYS A 116 -4.30 14.40 7.24
N LEU A 117 -4.82 15.41 6.53
CA LEU A 117 -4.09 16.15 5.51
C LEU A 117 -3.58 17.48 6.08
N PRO A 118 -2.46 18.01 5.55
CA PRO A 118 -2.06 19.39 5.77
C PRO A 118 -3.16 20.38 5.35
N PRO A 119 -3.21 21.56 5.98
CA PRO A 119 -4.18 22.60 5.62
C PRO A 119 -3.94 23.14 4.20
N GLY A 120 -4.94 23.79 3.61
CA GLY A 120 -4.76 24.57 2.37
C GLY A 120 -4.89 23.79 1.06
N ASN A 121 -5.60 22.66 1.03
CA ASN A 121 -5.85 21.84 -0.17
C ASN A 121 -4.55 21.41 -0.88
N PRO A 122 -3.68 20.63 -0.20
CA PRO A 122 -2.35 20.32 -0.69
C PRO A 122 -2.36 19.46 -1.96
N ALA A 123 -1.35 19.63 -2.81
CA ALA A 123 -1.04 18.65 -3.85
C ALA A 123 -0.40 17.41 -3.21
N VAL A 124 -0.89 16.21 -3.55
CA VAL A 124 -0.48 14.95 -2.93
C VAL A 124 0.40 14.14 -3.89
N ILE A 125 1.59 13.77 -3.42
CA ILE A 125 2.41 12.73 -4.04
C ILE A 125 2.29 11.48 -3.17
N ASP A 126 1.74 10.42 -3.73
CA ASP A 126 1.61 9.13 -3.05
C ASP A 126 2.70 8.17 -3.52
N CYS A 127 3.53 7.72 -2.58
CA CYS A 127 4.64 6.80 -2.84
C CYS A 127 4.31 5.34 -2.50
N THR A 128 3.04 4.99 -2.28
CA THR A 128 2.59 3.64 -1.94
C THR A 128 1.91 2.99 -3.13
N CYS A 129 2.10 1.68 -3.32
CA CYS A 129 1.31 0.93 -4.29
C CYS A 129 0.08 0.26 -3.67
N GLU A 130 -0.01 0.18 -2.34
CA GLU A 130 -0.98 -0.65 -1.61
C GLU A 130 -2.20 0.14 -1.11
N LEU A 131 -2.04 1.41 -0.75
CA LEU A 131 -3.08 2.19 -0.07
C LEU A 131 -3.83 3.07 -1.07
N PRO A 132 -5.17 3.09 -1.08
CA PRO A 132 -5.94 3.85 -2.07
C PRO A 132 -5.98 5.36 -1.74
N ARG A 133 -6.15 6.20 -2.75
CA ARG A 133 -6.67 7.57 -2.53
C ARG A 133 -8.08 7.48 -1.94
N MET A 134 -8.36 8.26 -0.88
CA MET A 134 -9.72 8.41 -0.34
C MET A 134 -10.57 9.27 -1.29
N LEU A 135 -11.86 8.91 -1.45
CA LEU A 135 -12.77 9.62 -2.37
C LEU A 135 -12.95 11.11 -1.99
N GLU A 136 -12.86 11.41 -0.70
CA GLU A 136 -12.92 12.75 -0.13
C GLU A 136 -11.78 13.66 -0.62
N PHE A 137 -10.72 13.09 -1.22
CA PHE A 137 -9.58 13.83 -1.76
C PHE A 137 -9.67 14.03 -3.28
N SER A 138 -10.79 13.72 -3.92
CA SER A 138 -10.96 13.84 -5.38
C SER A 138 -10.74 15.25 -5.94
N GLY A 139 -10.88 16.30 -5.11
CA GLY A 139 -10.57 17.69 -5.48
C GLY A 139 -9.08 18.09 -5.36
N HIS A 140 -8.23 17.25 -4.77
CA HIS A 140 -6.81 17.55 -4.61
C HIS A 140 -6.03 17.14 -5.86
N ALA A 141 -5.03 17.93 -6.25
CA ALA A 141 -4.07 17.50 -7.25
C ALA A 141 -3.32 16.27 -6.73
N TYR A 142 -3.25 15.21 -7.52
CA TYR A 142 -2.75 13.92 -7.05
C TYR A 142 -1.82 13.27 -8.07
N LEU A 143 -0.70 12.72 -7.59
CA LEU A 143 0.25 11.96 -8.37
C LEU A 143 0.68 10.71 -7.59
N CYS A 144 0.35 9.52 -8.11
CA CYS A 144 0.85 8.26 -7.58
C CYS A 144 2.18 7.88 -8.24
N ILE A 145 3.21 7.67 -7.42
CA ILE A 145 4.48 7.04 -7.77
C ILE A 145 4.57 5.71 -7.00
N PRO A 146 3.98 4.63 -7.53
CA PRO A 146 3.80 3.41 -6.76
C PRO A 146 5.16 2.78 -6.41
N ALA A 147 5.40 2.58 -5.12
CA ALA A 147 6.51 1.79 -4.60
C ALA A 147 6.00 0.86 -3.51
N TRP A 148 6.65 -0.30 -3.36
CA TRP A 148 6.39 -1.21 -2.27
C TRP A 148 6.84 -0.60 -0.94
N ASP A 149 6.15 -0.92 0.15
CA ASP A 149 6.71 -0.67 1.48
C ASP A 149 8.10 -1.32 1.61
N THR A 150 9.02 -0.68 2.33
CA THR A 150 10.46 -1.02 2.38
C THR A 150 11.27 -0.79 1.09
N ARG A 151 10.67 -0.17 0.06
CA ARG A 151 11.36 0.26 -1.18
C ARG A 151 11.22 1.76 -1.40
N ALA A 152 12.13 2.31 -2.21
CA ALA A 152 12.06 3.68 -2.67
C ALA A 152 11.69 3.69 -4.17
N PRO A 153 10.97 4.72 -4.65
CA PRO A 153 10.79 4.94 -6.08
C PRO A 153 12.13 5.03 -6.82
N LYS A 154 12.13 4.75 -8.13
CA LYS A 154 13.34 4.87 -8.95
C LYS A 154 13.76 6.35 -9.06
N PRO A 155 15.06 6.65 -9.22
CA PRO A 155 15.53 8.03 -9.32
C PRO A 155 14.82 8.88 -10.40
N ALA A 156 14.47 8.28 -11.54
CA ALA A 156 13.74 8.96 -12.60
C ALA A 156 12.29 9.33 -12.20
N ASP A 157 11.64 8.47 -11.40
CA ASP A 157 10.30 8.71 -10.88
C ASP A 157 10.33 9.79 -9.81
N ILE A 158 11.34 9.78 -8.93
CA ILE A 158 11.60 10.84 -7.96
C ILE A 158 11.77 12.19 -8.69
N ALA A 159 12.61 12.24 -9.72
CA ALA A 159 12.82 13.46 -10.49
C ALA A 159 11.52 13.97 -11.16
N THR A 160 10.67 13.04 -11.61
CA THR A 160 9.35 13.37 -12.17
C THR A 160 8.40 13.93 -11.11
N ALA A 161 8.36 13.32 -9.93
CA ALA A 161 7.57 13.77 -8.80
C ALA A 161 7.99 15.17 -8.33
N VAL A 162 9.30 15.42 -8.23
CA VAL A 162 9.85 16.74 -7.87
C VAL A 162 9.44 17.80 -8.88
N ARG A 163 9.62 17.55 -10.18
CA ARG A 163 9.18 18.50 -11.23
C ARG A 163 7.68 18.77 -11.17
N TRP A 164 6.88 17.75 -10.90
CA TRP A 164 5.44 17.91 -10.73
C TRP A 164 5.10 18.75 -9.50
N ALA A 165 5.73 18.50 -8.35
CA ALA A 165 5.55 19.27 -7.12
C ALA A 165 5.88 20.75 -7.32
N CYS A 166 7.02 21.06 -7.95
CA CYS A 166 7.41 22.44 -8.23
C CYS A 166 6.36 23.20 -9.06
N ARG A 167 5.72 22.55 -10.03
CA ARG A 167 4.63 23.14 -10.82
C ARG A 167 3.32 23.32 -10.06
N LYS A 168 3.11 22.59 -8.97
CA LYS A 168 1.92 22.73 -8.12
C LYS A 168 2.10 23.80 -7.04
N ARG A 169 3.34 24.18 -6.76
CA ARG A 169 3.71 25.24 -5.82
C ARG A 169 3.73 26.63 -6.46
N ALA A 170 4.04 26.71 -7.77
CA ALA A 170 4.03 27.93 -8.56
C ALA A 170 2.59 28.39 -8.88
#